data_AF-A0A2D5ELR0-F1
#
_entry.id   AF-A0A2D5ELR0-F1
#
_cell.length_a   1.000
_cell.length_b   1.000
_cell.length_c   1.000
_cell.angle_alpha   90.00
_cell.angle_beta   90.00
_cell.angle_gamma   90.00
#
_symmetry.space_group_name_H-M   'P 1'
#
loop_
_entity.id
_entity.type
_entity.pdbx_description
1 polymer ?
#
loop_
_entity_poly.entity_id
_entity_poly.type
_entity_poly.pdbx_seq_one_letter_code
_entity_poly.pdbx_strand_id
1 'polypeptide(L)'
;MALPAPARGRRLATMSVMALAVAGALALLASLRADLAYYFAADAPADLGEATELDPAALESNRYVRISGSPMASRTVHYSRLLGGSHTVFPLAGQRRVLVQVDAEGAADDRTLARREFSGRLVTVGELGGRFGAVRRFLEGVDFPVTSETYVLLADRPPGSHGWALGLAGLCLLVVLLNLLLLLRWFRPIRLERHAEA
;
A
#
# COMPACT_ATOMS: atom_id res chain seq x y z
N MET A 1 38.43 0.62 44.51
CA MET A 1 38.20 0.93 43.09
C MET A 1 36.70 1.01 42.85
N ALA A 2 36.16 2.22 42.64
CA ALA A 2 34.74 2.42 42.37
C ALA A 2 34.45 2.04 40.91
N LEU A 3 33.58 1.06 40.69
CA LEU A 3 33.09 0.73 39.36
C LEU A 3 32.29 1.94 38.83
N PRO A 4 32.58 2.45 37.62
CA PRO A 4 31.81 3.57 37.06
C PRO A 4 30.34 3.15 36.94
N ALA A 5 29.44 4.01 37.45
CA ALA A 5 28.01 3.75 37.44
C ALA A 5 27.54 3.40 36.02
N PRO A 6 26.66 2.40 35.84
CA PRO A 6 26.21 1.98 34.52
C PRO A 6 25.56 3.17 33.81
N ALA A 7 25.98 3.43 32.56
CA ALA A 7 25.59 4.61 31.80
C ALA A 7 24.07 4.66 31.56
N ARG A 8 23.32 5.25 32.50
CA ARG A 8 21.84 5.39 32.45
C ARG A 8 21.37 6.06 31.16
N GLY A 9 22.17 6.98 30.59
CA GLY A 9 21.90 7.63 29.32
C GLY A 9 21.91 6.70 28.11
N ARG A 10 22.82 5.70 28.07
CA ARG A 10 22.86 4.70 26.99
C ARG A 10 21.60 3.83 27.00
N ARG A 11 21.13 3.48 28.20
CA ARG A 11 19.89 2.71 28.39
C ARG A 11 18.65 3.44 27.86
N LEU A 12 18.50 4.72 28.21
CA LEU A 12 17.40 5.55 27.68
C LEU A 12 17.47 5.69 26.16
N ALA A 13 18.65 5.96 25.61
CA ALA A 13 18.83 6.08 24.16
C ALA A 13 18.44 4.79 23.42
N THR A 14 18.90 3.63 23.90
CA THR A 14 18.52 2.32 23.31
C THR A 14 17.02 2.08 23.39
N MET A 15 16.38 2.36 24.54
CA MET A 15 14.93 2.20 24.68
C MET A 15 14.15 3.10 23.71
N SER A 16 14.56 4.36 23.54
CA SER A 16 13.93 5.28 22.60
C SER A 16 14.05 4.79 21.15
N VAL A 17 15.22 4.30 20.74
CA VAL A 17 15.43 3.75 19.39
C VAL A 17 14.57 2.51 19.16
N MET A 18 14.49 1.59 20.14
CA MET A 18 13.64 0.41 20.04
C MET A 18 12.15 0.78 19.96
N ALA A 19 11.71 1.75 20.77
CA ALA A 19 10.33 2.25 20.74
C ALA A 19 9.98 2.88 19.39
N LEU A 20 10.88 3.69 18.82
CA LEU A 20 10.70 4.27 17.49
C LEU A 20 10.69 3.20 16.38
N ALA A 21 11.55 2.18 16.48
CA ALA A 21 11.56 1.07 15.53
C ALA A 21 10.24 0.28 15.57
N VAL A 22 9.71 -0.01 16.76
CA VAL A 22 8.40 -0.65 16.93
C VAL A 22 7.28 0.23 16.37
N ALA A 23 7.26 1.52 16.71
CA ALA A 23 6.26 2.45 16.19
C ALA A 23 6.28 2.54 14.66
N GLY A 24 7.47 2.62 14.06
CA GLY A 24 7.66 2.60 12.61
C GLY A 24 7.19 1.30 11.97
N ALA A 25 7.52 0.15 12.55
CA ALA A 25 7.08 -1.16 12.05
C ALA A 25 5.55 -1.32 12.14
N LEU A 26 4.92 -0.86 13.21
CA LEU A 26 3.46 -0.85 13.36
C LEU A 26 2.79 0.08 12.35
N ALA A 27 3.35 1.27 12.10
CA ALA A 27 2.85 2.18 11.08
C ALA A 27 2.96 1.57 9.67
N LEU A 28 4.05 0.84 9.38
CA LEU A 28 4.21 0.12 8.12
C LEU A 28 3.20 -1.02 7.98
N LEU A 29 2.97 -1.82 9.04
CA LEU A 29 1.93 -2.86 9.05
C LEU A 29 0.53 -2.27 8.80
N ALA A 30 0.21 -1.15 9.45
CA ALA A 30 -1.05 -0.43 9.24
C ALA A 30 -1.18 0.05 7.79
N SER A 31 -0.09 0.46 7.16
CA SER A 31 -0.08 0.82 5.73
C SER A 31 -0.32 -0.40 4.83
N LEU A 32 0.28 -1.56 5.13
CA LEU A 32 0.17 -2.79 4.35
C LEU A 32 -1.18 -3.51 4.49
N ARG A 33 -2.02 -3.12 5.47
CA ARG A 33 -3.30 -3.78 5.74
C ARG A 33 -4.18 -3.96 4.50
N ALA A 34 -4.23 -2.96 3.62
CA ALA A 34 -5.07 -2.99 2.43
C ALA A 34 -4.51 -3.94 1.37
N ASP A 35 -3.18 -4.01 1.25
CA ASP A 35 -2.50 -4.92 0.32
C ASP A 35 -2.59 -6.37 0.80
N LEU A 36 -2.50 -6.60 2.12
CA LEU A 36 -2.74 -7.90 2.72
C LEU A 36 -4.18 -8.35 2.52
N ALA A 37 -5.15 -7.47 2.80
CA ALA A 37 -6.57 -7.77 2.56
C ALA A 37 -6.85 -8.09 1.09
N TYR A 38 -6.19 -7.38 0.16
CA TYR A 38 -6.30 -7.66 -1.27
C TYR A 38 -5.64 -8.98 -1.66
N TYR A 39 -4.49 -9.32 -1.08
CA TYR A 39 -3.82 -10.59 -1.32
C TYR A 39 -4.69 -11.79 -0.94
N PHE A 40 -5.49 -11.68 0.13
CA PHE A 40 -6.45 -12.70 0.55
C PHE A 40 -7.81 -12.60 -0.16
N ALA A 41 -8.01 -11.65 -1.07
CA ALA A 41 -9.24 -11.55 -1.84
C ALA A 41 -9.35 -12.71 -2.85
N ALA A 42 -10.57 -12.96 -3.33
CA ALA A 42 -10.79 -13.99 -4.34
C ALA A 42 -10.03 -13.65 -5.64
N ASP A 43 -9.38 -14.65 -6.23
CA ASP A 43 -8.70 -14.54 -7.53
C ASP A 43 -9.68 -14.41 -8.72
N ALA A 44 -10.98 -14.63 -8.50
CA ALA A 44 -12.00 -14.41 -9.51
C ALA A 44 -12.38 -12.91 -9.57
N PRO A 45 -12.22 -12.24 -10.73
CA PRO A 45 -12.59 -10.84 -10.85
C PRO A 45 -14.11 -10.68 -10.78
N ALA A 46 -14.58 -9.71 -9.99
CA ALA A 46 -15.97 -9.29 -10.04
C ALA A 46 -16.24 -8.55 -11.34
N ASP A 47 -17.18 -9.05 -12.14
CA ASP A 47 -17.55 -8.42 -13.40
C ASP A 47 -18.45 -7.22 -13.15
N LEU A 48 -17.97 -6.03 -13.55
CA LEU A 48 -18.73 -4.79 -13.43
C LEU A 48 -19.47 -4.44 -14.72
N GLY A 49 -19.25 -5.18 -15.81
CA GLY A 49 -19.88 -4.90 -17.10
C GLY A 49 -19.30 -3.68 -17.81
N GLU A 50 -20.15 -2.93 -18.51
CA GLU A 50 -19.74 -1.81 -19.36
C GLU A 50 -19.62 -0.49 -18.57
N ALA A 51 -18.55 0.25 -18.83
CA ALA A 51 -18.24 1.49 -18.13
C ALA A 51 -19.38 2.53 -18.24
N THR A 52 -20.06 2.59 -19.39
CA THR A 52 -21.19 3.51 -19.61
C THR A 52 -22.39 3.24 -18.69
N GLU A 53 -22.56 2.01 -18.22
CA GLU A 53 -23.69 1.57 -17.38
C GLU A 53 -23.33 1.45 -15.90
N LEU A 54 -22.06 1.65 -15.56
CA LEU A 54 -21.56 1.55 -14.19
C LEU A 54 -22.21 2.59 -13.27
N ASP A 55 -22.73 2.14 -12.13
CA ASP A 55 -23.07 3.02 -11.01
C ASP A 55 -21.83 3.22 -10.10
N PRO A 56 -21.23 4.42 -10.05
CA PRO A 56 -20.06 4.67 -9.21
C PRO A 56 -20.35 4.54 -7.71
N ALA A 57 -21.62 4.68 -7.29
CA ALA A 57 -22.02 4.58 -5.89
C ALA A 57 -22.08 3.12 -5.39
N ALA A 58 -22.27 2.16 -6.31
CA ALA A 58 -22.33 0.72 -6.00
C ALA A 58 -20.94 0.06 -6.00
N LEU A 59 -19.88 0.79 -6.36
CA LEU A 59 -18.52 0.25 -6.43
C LEU A 59 -17.90 0.06 -5.05
N GLU A 60 -17.31 -1.12 -4.84
CA GLU A 60 -16.50 -1.40 -3.67
C GLU A 60 -15.00 -1.19 -3.96
N SER A 61 -14.32 -0.51 -3.06
CA SER A 61 -12.87 -0.34 -3.16
C SER A 61 -12.11 -1.58 -2.68
N ASN A 62 -10.85 -1.69 -3.09
CA ASN A 62 -9.91 -2.76 -2.75
C ASN A 62 -10.34 -4.17 -3.21
N ARG A 63 -10.96 -4.26 -4.40
CA ARG A 63 -11.48 -5.51 -4.98
C ARG A 63 -10.87 -5.80 -6.34
N TYR A 64 -10.79 -7.08 -6.69
CA TYR A 64 -10.38 -7.51 -8.02
C TYR A 64 -11.60 -7.45 -8.93
N VAL A 65 -11.55 -6.58 -9.93
CA VAL A 65 -12.71 -6.29 -10.79
C VAL A 65 -12.33 -6.35 -12.26
N ARG A 66 -13.36 -6.51 -13.09
CA ARG A 66 -13.25 -6.46 -14.55
C ARG A 66 -14.26 -5.48 -15.10
N ILE A 67 -13.81 -4.61 -15.98
CA ILE A 67 -14.63 -3.56 -16.59
C ILE A 67 -14.37 -3.54 -18.10
N SER A 68 -15.44 -3.35 -18.86
CA SER A 68 -15.38 -3.16 -20.30
C SER A 68 -15.64 -1.71 -20.66
N GLY A 69 -14.84 -1.08 -21.50
CA GLY A 69 -15.05 0.30 -21.93
C GLY A 69 -14.00 0.77 -22.94
N SER A 70 -14.37 1.78 -23.72
CA SER A 70 -13.43 2.41 -24.65
C SER A 70 -12.54 3.41 -23.91
N PRO A 71 -11.21 3.30 -23.98
CA PRO A 71 -10.31 4.29 -23.40
C PRO A 71 -10.43 5.63 -24.14
N MET A 72 -10.43 6.74 -23.40
CA MET A 72 -10.48 8.08 -23.97
C MET A 72 -9.07 8.65 -24.16
N ALA A 73 -8.55 8.56 -25.40
CA ALA A 73 -7.23 9.07 -25.75
C ALA A 73 -7.03 10.55 -25.40
N SER A 74 -8.08 11.38 -25.56
CA SER A 74 -8.05 12.84 -25.33
C SER A 74 -7.67 13.28 -23.91
N ARG A 75 -7.72 12.38 -22.92
CA ARG A 75 -7.41 12.68 -21.52
C ARG A 75 -6.42 11.69 -20.91
N THR A 76 -5.53 11.18 -21.76
CA THR A 76 -4.47 10.27 -21.33
C THR A 76 -3.34 11.05 -20.66
N VAL A 77 -2.91 10.58 -19.49
CA VAL A 77 -1.82 11.17 -18.72
C VAL A 77 -0.74 10.13 -18.53
N HIS A 78 0.48 10.49 -18.93
CA HIS A 78 1.67 9.68 -18.68
C HIS A 78 2.43 10.27 -17.51
N TYR A 79 2.78 9.43 -16.54
CA TYR A 79 3.68 9.84 -15.46
C TYR A 79 4.69 8.73 -15.18
N SER A 80 5.88 9.11 -14.72
CA SER A 80 6.89 8.19 -14.23
C SER A 80 7.04 8.31 -12.72
N ARG A 81 7.30 7.18 -12.05
CA ARG A 81 7.68 7.16 -10.64
C ARG A 81 9.17 6.93 -10.53
N LEU A 82 9.81 7.62 -9.58
CA LEU A 82 11.22 7.41 -9.23
C LEU A 82 11.53 5.95 -8.86
N LEU A 83 10.54 5.25 -8.27
CA LEU A 83 10.57 3.84 -7.94
C LEU A 83 9.25 3.23 -8.43
N GLY A 84 9.29 2.46 -9.51
CA GLY A 84 8.11 1.75 -10.03
C GLY A 84 7.76 1.98 -11.50
N GLY A 85 8.61 2.65 -12.28
CA GLY A 85 8.44 2.73 -13.74
C GLY A 85 7.44 3.78 -14.21
N SER A 86 7.22 3.78 -15.52
CA SER A 86 6.29 4.67 -16.21
C SER A 86 4.89 4.08 -16.21
N HIS A 87 3.87 4.92 -16.07
CA HIS A 87 2.46 4.51 -16.06
C HIS A 87 1.65 5.46 -16.91
N THR A 88 0.57 4.93 -17.46
CA THR A 88 -0.40 5.68 -18.25
C THR A 88 -1.76 5.58 -17.58
N VAL A 89 -2.43 6.70 -17.39
CA VAL A 89 -3.78 6.77 -16.82
C VAL A 89 -4.70 7.39 -17.85
N PHE A 90 -5.86 6.78 -18.08
CA PHE A 90 -6.90 7.33 -18.94
C PHE A 90 -8.29 7.05 -18.36
N PRO A 91 -9.27 7.93 -18.60
CA PRO A 91 -10.66 7.66 -18.28
C PRO A 91 -11.31 6.73 -19.33
N LEU A 92 -12.33 6.00 -18.91
CA LEU A 92 -13.19 5.24 -19.81
C LEU A 92 -14.35 6.11 -20.34
N ALA A 93 -14.74 5.88 -21.59
CA ALA A 93 -15.88 6.56 -22.19
C ALA A 93 -17.15 6.33 -21.35
N GLY A 94 -17.92 7.40 -21.12
CA GLY A 94 -19.11 7.37 -20.28
C GLY A 94 -18.85 7.58 -18.79
N GLN A 95 -17.60 7.45 -18.30
CA GLN A 95 -17.29 7.60 -16.87
C GLN A 95 -16.19 8.61 -16.58
N ARG A 96 -16.53 9.59 -15.75
CA ARG A 96 -15.58 10.60 -15.26
C ARG A 96 -14.95 10.22 -13.92
N ARG A 97 -15.55 9.26 -13.20
CA ARG A 97 -15.11 8.87 -11.85
C ARG A 97 -14.21 7.64 -11.83
N VAL A 98 -14.06 6.94 -12.94
CA VAL A 98 -13.26 5.71 -13.06
C VAL A 98 -12.09 5.97 -13.99
N LEU A 99 -10.88 5.88 -13.44
CA LEU A 99 -9.63 6.01 -14.15
C LEU A 99 -8.99 4.63 -14.27
N VAL A 100 -8.49 4.28 -15.45
CA VAL A 100 -7.73 3.05 -15.64
C VAL A 100 -6.26 3.41 -15.71
N GLN A 101 -5.47 2.80 -14.83
CA GLN A 101 -4.02 2.92 -14.79
C GLN A 101 -3.40 1.62 -15.32
N VAL A 102 -2.59 1.75 -16.37
CA VAL A 102 -1.79 0.68 -16.96
C VAL A 102 -0.30 1.00 -16.82
N ASP A 103 0.54 -0.01 -16.68
CA ASP A 103 1.99 0.16 -16.72
C ASP A 103 2.40 0.56 -18.15
N ALA A 104 3.29 1.54 -18.30
CA ALA A 104 3.64 2.10 -19.60
C ALA A 104 4.43 1.13 -20.47
N GLU A 105 5.09 0.13 -19.89
CA GLU A 105 5.66 -0.99 -20.63
C GLU A 105 4.57 -1.79 -21.38
N GLY A 106 3.34 -1.84 -20.83
CA GLY A 106 2.16 -2.36 -21.52
C GLY A 106 1.43 -1.31 -22.38
N ALA A 107 1.50 -0.03 -22.02
CA ALA A 107 0.85 1.07 -22.75
C ALA A 107 1.61 1.57 -23.98
N ALA A 108 2.88 1.21 -24.13
CA ALA A 108 3.70 1.53 -25.31
C ALA A 108 3.18 0.87 -26.60
N ASP A 109 2.29 -0.12 -26.48
CA ASP A 109 1.62 -0.77 -27.58
C ASP A 109 0.30 -0.04 -27.87
N ASP A 110 0.10 0.46 -29.11
CA ASP A 110 -1.20 0.96 -29.64
C ASP A 110 -2.37 -0.01 -29.34
N ARG A 111 -2.05 -1.28 -29.08
CA ARG A 111 -2.98 -2.33 -28.66
C ARG A 111 -3.69 -2.02 -27.34
N THR A 112 -3.09 -1.25 -26.43
CA THR A 112 -3.70 -0.93 -25.12
C THR A 112 -4.85 0.07 -25.25
N LEU A 113 -4.81 0.96 -26.24
CA LEU A 113 -5.94 1.82 -26.60
C LEU A 113 -7.00 1.07 -27.41
N ALA A 114 -6.62 -0.02 -28.09
CA ALA A 114 -7.56 -0.92 -28.77
C ALA A 114 -8.24 -1.91 -27.81
N ARG A 115 -7.65 -2.16 -26.63
CA ARG A 115 -8.19 -3.03 -25.60
C ARG A 115 -9.46 -2.40 -25.02
N ARG A 116 -10.54 -3.18 -24.99
CA ARG A 116 -11.83 -2.77 -24.43
C ARG A 116 -12.15 -3.39 -23.08
N GLU A 117 -11.39 -4.37 -22.63
CA GLU A 117 -11.65 -5.09 -21.37
C GLU A 117 -10.43 -4.97 -20.46
N PHE A 118 -10.63 -4.44 -19.26
CA PHE A 118 -9.58 -4.20 -18.28
C PHE A 118 -9.92 -4.94 -16.99
N SER A 119 -8.98 -5.75 -16.49
CA SER A 119 -9.11 -6.45 -15.21
C SER A 119 -8.02 -6.00 -14.26
N GLY A 120 -8.35 -5.75 -13.00
CA GLY A 120 -7.38 -5.19 -12.07
C GLY A 120 -7.92 -4.89 -10.69
N ARG A 121 -7.09 -4.26 -9.86
CA ARG A 121 -7.48 -3.84 -8.51
C ARG A 121 -8.18 -2.50 -8.59
N LEU A 122 -9.42 -2.43 -8.14
CA LEU A 122 -10.13 -1.17 -7.97
C LEU A 122 -9.73 -0.54 -6.63
N VAL A 123 -9.31 0.72 -6.64
CA VAL A 123 -8.95 1.46 -5.43
C VAL A 123 -9.40 2.90 -5.52
N THR A 124 -9.89 3.48 -4.44
CA THR A 124 -10.17 4.91 -4.39
C THR A 124 -8.89 5.73 -4.18
N VAL A 125 -8.87 6.96 -4.69
CA VAL A 125 -7.77 7.91 -4.46
C VAL A 125 -7.54 8.17 -2.96
N GLY A 126 -8.59 8.10 -2.14
CA GLY A 126 -8.47 8.18 -0.68
C GLY A 126 -7.70 6.99 -0.06
N GLU A 127 -8.00 5.76 -0.48
CA GLU A 127 -7.37 4.54 0.06
C GLU A 127 -5.93 4.32 -0.43
N LEU A 128 -5.61 4.90 -1.58
CA LEU A 128 -4.25 4.96 -2.12
C LEU A 128 -3.29 5.68 -1.14
N GLY A 129 -3.76 6.53 -0.22
CA GLY A 129 -2.96 7.04 0.90
C GLY A 129 -1.69 7.82 0.50
N GLY A 130 -0.76 8.00 1.45
CA GLY A 130 0.42 8.87 1.26
C GLY A 130 1.41 8.40 0.19
N ARG A 131 1.53 7.08 -0.04
CA ARG A 131 2.44 6.49 -1.03
C ARG A 131 2.03 6.78 -2.49
N PHE A 132 0.76 7.07 -2.70
CA PHE A 132 0.20 7.46 -4.00
C PHE A 132 -0.21 8.95 -4.01
N GLY A 133 0.19 9.73 -3.00
CA GLY A 133 -0.02 11.18 -2.98
C GLY A 133 0.64 11.89 -4.17
N ALA A 134 1.68 11.29 -4.76
CA ALA A 134 2.23 11.73 -6.04
C ALA A 134 1.17 11.67 -7.16
N VAL A 135 0.42 10.57 -7.28
CA VAL A 135 -0.64 10.41 -8.28
C VAL A 135 -1.75 11.44 -8.07
N ARG A 136 -2.15 11.70 -6.81
CA ARG A 136 -3.10 12.77 -6.48
C ARG A 136 -2.61 14.14 -6.95
N ARG A 137 -1.36 14.50 -6.61
CA ARG A 137 -0.77 15.79 -7.00
C ARG A 137 -0.61 15.92 -8.52
N PHE A 138 -0.35 14.82 -9.22
CA PHE A 138 -0.29 14.80 -10.69
C PHE A 138 -1.67 14.94 -11.32
N LEU A 139 -2.71 14.29 -10.77
CA LEU A 139 -4.07 14.40 -11.29
C LEU A 139 -4.70 15.78 -11.01
N GLU A 140 -4.38 16.39 -9.86
CA GLU A 140 -4.75 17.79 -9.55
C GLU A 140 -4.16 18.78 -10.58
N GLY A 141 -3.03 18.44 -11.21
CA GLY A 141 -2.40 19.26 -12.26
C GLY A 141 -3.09 19.20 -13.63
N VAL A 142 -4.05 18.29 -13.85
CA VAL A 142 -4.69 18.05 -15.17
C VAL A 142 -6.13 18.55 -15.21
N ASP A 143 -6.50 19.49 -14.32
CA ASP A 143 -7.82 20.13 -14.25
C ASP A 143 -8.99 19.13 -14.21
N PHE A 144 -8.71 17.94 -13.65
CA PHE A 144 -9.68 16.89 -13.45
C PHE A 144 -10.12 16.97 -11.98
N PRO A 145 -11.42 17.08 -11.68
CA PRO A 145 -11.91 17.13 -10.30
C PRO A 145 -11.73 15.74 -9.67
N VAL A 146 -10.53 15.50 -9.12
CA VAL A 146 -10.21 14.28 -8.39
C VAL A 146 -10.72 14.45 -6.98
N THR A 147 -11.81 13.76 -6.70
CA THR A 147 -12.36 13.66 -5.35
C THR A 147 -11.78 12.43 -4.67
N SER A 148 -11.84 12.37 -3.34
CA SER A 148 -11.42 11.21 -2.55
C SER A 148 -12.11 9.91 -2.97
N GLU A 149 -13.27 10.03 -3.64
CA GLU A 149 -14.12 8.96 -4.16
C GLU A 149 -13.95 8.71 -5.67
N THR A 150 -12.89 9.25 -6.29
CA THR A 150 -12.50 8.85 -7.64
C THR A 150 -11.87 7.46 -7.55
N TYR A 151 -12.34 6.54 -8.39
CA TYR A 151 -11.83 5.18 -8.47
C TYR A 151 -10.72 5.09 -9.51
N VAL A 152 -9.67 4.35 -9.15
CA VAL A 152 -8.55 4.02 -10.01
C VAL A 152 -8.49 2.50 -10.13
N LEU A 153 -8.64 2.00 -11.33
CA LEU A 153 -8.41 0.60 -11.67
C LEU A 153 -6.93 0.42 -12.02
N LEU A 154 -6.20 -0.27 -11.15
CA LEU A 154 -4.83 -0.71 -11.43
C LEU A 154 -4.90 -1.97 -12.29
N ALA A 155 -4.77 -1.80 -13.61
CA ALA A 155 -4.90 -2.87 -14.58
C ALA A 155 -3.80 -3.94 -14.41
N ASP A 156 -4.16 -5.18 -14.78
CA ASP A 156 -3.28 -6.35 -14.84
C ASP A 156 -2.58 -6.72 -13.50
N ARG A 157 -3.23 -6.36 -12.38
CA ARG A 157 -2.77 -6.63 -11.01
C ARG A 157 -3.64 -7.67 -10.28
N PRO A 158 -3.41 -8.99 -10.50
CA PRO A 158 -4.14 -10.03 -9.79
C PRO A 158 -3.77 -10.07 -8.29
N PRO A 159 -4.64 -10.59 -7.41
CA PRO A 159 -4.39 -10.71 -5.97
C PRO A 159 -3.06 -11.40 -5.65
N GLY A 160 -2.78 -12.53 -6.32
CA GLY A 160 -1.55 -13.31 -6.12
C GLY A 160 -0.23 -12.56 -6.34
N SER A 161 -0.22 -11.48 -7.13
CA SER A 161 0.98 -10.64 -7.35
C SER A 161 1.42 -9.85 -6.11
N HIS A 162 0.58 -9.77 -5.08
CA HIS A 162 0.83 -9.00 -3.86
C HIS A 162 1.52 -9.81 -2.74
N GLY A 163 2.08 -11.00 -3.05
CA GLY A 163 2.80 -11.82 -2.08
C GLY A 163 3.98 -11.12 -1.39
N TRP A 164 4.57 -10.09 -2.02
CA TRP A 164 5.60 -9.24 -1.41
C TRP A 164 5.10 -8.54 -0.13
N ALA A 165 3.82 -8.17 -0.08
CA ALA A 165 3.23 -7.50 1.08
C ALA A 165 3.20 -8.43 2.30
N LEU A 166 2.95 -9.72 2.08
CA LEU A 166 3.00 -10.75 3.12
C LEU A 166 4.41 -10.90 3.70
N GLY A 167 5.42 -10.98 2.83
CA GLY A 167 6.82 -11.05 3.25
C GLY A 167 7.25 -9.82 4.08
N LEU A 168 6.88 -8.62 3.60
CA LEU A 168 7.20 -7.38 4.30
C LEU A 168 6.46 -7.25 5.65
N ALA A 169 5.20 -7.69 5.70
CA ALA A 169 4.44 -7.75 6.95
C ALA A 169 5.07 -8.73 7.95
N GLY A 170 5.51 -9.90 7.50
CA GLY A 170 6.24 -10.86 8.32
C GLY A 170 7.54 -10.28 8.89
N LEU A 171 8.30 -9.54 8.07
CA LEU A 171 9.52 -8.85 8.53
C LEU A 171 9.22 -7.78 9.58
N CYS A 172 8.18 -6.96 9.36
CA CYS A 172 7.77 -5.95 10.35
C CYS A 172 7.35 -6.60 11.67
N LEU A 173 6.59 -7.70 11.60
CA LEU A 173 6.16 -8.44 12.78
C LEU A 173 7.35 -9.06 13.53
N LEU A 174 8.34 -9.58 12.81
CA LEU A 174 9.60 -10.06 13.40
C LEU A 174 10.33 -8.95 14.16
N VAL A 175 10.44 -7.75 13.57
CA VAL A 175 11.06 -6.59 14.23
C VAL A 175 10.30 -6.24 15.51
N VAL A 176 8.98 -6.21 15.48
CA VAL A 176 8.14 -5.94 16.66
C VAL A 176 8.38 -7.00 17.75
N LEU A 177 8.32 -8.28 17.40
CA LEU A 177 8.53 -9.38 18.34
C LEU A 177 9.93 -9.36 18.96
N LEU A 178 10.98 -9.18 18.15
CA LEU A 178 12.35 -9.13 18.63
C LEU A 178 12.54 -7.96 19.61
N ASN A 179 12.02 -6.77 19.29
CA ASN A 179 12.12 -5.62 20.17
C ASN A 179 11.35 -5.85 21.49
N LEU A 180 10.15 -6.42 21.43
CA LEU A 180 9.38 -6.78 22.63
C LEU A 180 10.09 -7.82 23.49
N LEU A 181 10.65 -8.88 22.88
CA LEU A 181 11.41 -9.93 23.58
C LEU A 181 12.67 -9.37 24.24
N LEU A 182 13.40 -8.48 23.55
CA LEU A 182 14.57 -7.81 24.10
C LEU A 182 14.20 -6.91 25.28
N LEU A 183 13.10 -6.15 25.17
CA LEU A 183 12.55 -5.36 26.28
C LEU A 183 12.18 -6.25 27.47
N LEU A 184 11.38 -7.30 27.26
CA LEU A 184 10.97 -8.26 28.29
C LEU A 184 12.17 -8.94 28.96
N ARG A 185 13.17 -9.35 28.18
CA ARG A 185 14.41 -9.94 28.69
C ARG A 185 15.19 -8.93 29.54
N TRP A 186 15.19 -7.66 29.16
CA TRP A 186 15.90 -6.61 29.91
C TRP A 186 15.22 -6.25 31.22
N PHE A 187 13.89 -6.40 31.30
CA PHE A 187 13.11 -6.20 32.51
C PHE A 187 13.04 -7.43 33.41
N ARG A 188 13.53 -8.61 32.99
CA ARG A 188 13.60 -9.77 33.88
C ARG A 188 14.64 -9.49 34.98
N PRO A 189 14.22 -9.33 36.25
CA PRO A 189 15.15 -9.04 37.34
C PRO A 189 16.05 -10.26 37.57
N ILE A 190 17.36 -10.01 37.69
CA ILE A 190 18.31 -10.99 38.20
C ILE A 190 17.84 -11.32 39.61
N ARG A 191 17.45 -12.57 39.88
CA ARG A 191 17.28 -13.04 41.26
C ARG A 191 18.65 -12.92 41.92
N LEU A 192 18.83 -11.87 42.70
CA LEU A 192 19.91 -11.80 43.67
C LEU A 192 19.60 -12.89 44.69
N GLU A 193 20.21 -14.06 44.50
CA GLU A 193 20.34 -15.04 45.57
C GLU A 193 21.09 -14.35 46.69
N ARG A 194 20.31 -13.93 47.68
CA ARG A 194 20.78 -13.33 48.91
C ARG A 194 21.46 -14.46 49.68
N HIS A 195 22.74 -14.69 49.44
CA HIS A 195 23.58 -15.41 50.38
C HIS A 195 23.64 -14.58 51.66
N ALA A 196 22.67 -14.83 52.53
CA ALA A 196 22.77 -14.54 53.94
C ALA A 196 23.67 -15.64 54.52
N GLU A 197 24.97 -15.40 54.54
CA GLU A 197 25.85 -16.14 55.43
C GLU A 197 26.12 -15.26 56.65
N ALA A 198 25.79 -15.89 57.79
CA ALA A 198 25.86 -15.41 59.16
C ALA A 198 27.31 -15.42 59.69
#